data_AF-A0A841I0A5-F1
#
_entry.id   AF-A0A841I0A5-F1
#
_cell.length_a   1.000
_cell.length_b   1.000
_cell.length_c   1.000
_cell.angle_alpha   90.00
_cell.angle_beta   90.00
_cell.angle_gamma   90.00
#
_symmetry.space_group_name_H-M   'P 1'
#
loop_
_entity.id
_entity.type
_entity.pdbx_description
1 polymer ?
#
loop_
_entity_poly.entity_id
_entity_poly.type
_entity_poly.pdbx_seq_one_letter_code
_entity_poly.pdbx_strand_id
1 'polypeptide(L)'
;MKRFLMLSAALAATALAASFAGFSVKPTGEQKLDITTGVTVLPQGGTVQDAKNGVNVDAKWIEFKDGDYLKAKSASLRTEQGGSLSAAQVDYNAKSGLLNASGNLQYTDARLKNLTAKSVVMETQRQLAVASGGVRGTQPGLQADTVVVDYGNNRALLYGNYRWENGKTRLRGDKDNSALLVSFADPNNLKVSTKVPADVLKAYSAYLK
;
A
#
# COMPACT_ATOMS: atom_id res chain seq x y z
N MET A 1 4.12 -6.29 -67.22
CA MET A 1 4.84 -7.17 -66.27
C MET A 1 4.45 -6.76 -64.86
N LYS A 2 3.79 -7.67 -64.14
CA LYS A 2 3.29 -7.48 -62.76
C LYS A 2 4.45 -7.54 -61.78
N ARG A 3 4.64 -6.53 -60.92
CA ARG A 3 5.41 -6.69 -59.68
C ARG A 3 4.63 -6.06 -58.53
N PHE A 4 4.33 -6.94 -57.59
CA PHE A 4 3.48 -6.79 -56.42
C PHE A 4 3.90 -5.61 -55.53
N LEU A 5 2.95 -4.72 -55.24
CA LEU A 5 2.97 -3.88 -54.04
C LEU A 5 2.62 -4.79 -52.84
N MET A 6 3.62 -5.14 -52.04
CA MET A 6 3.38 -5.68 -50.69
C MET A 6 2.95 -4.52 -49.79
N LEU A 7 1.64 -4.43 -49.55
CA LEU A 7 1.06 -3.61 -48.50
C LEU A 7 1.23 -4.35 -47.17
N SER A 8 2.34 -4.12 -46.47
CA SER A 8 2.49 -4.54 -45.07
C SER A 8 1.73 -3.54 -44.19
N ALA A 9 0.45 -3.80 -43.99
CA ALA A 9 -0.36 -3.10 -42.99
C ALA A 9 0.11 -3.52 -41.59
N ALA A 10 1.07 -2.79 -41.03
CA ALA A 10 1.40 -2.86 -39.62
C ALA A 10 0.21 -2.34 -38.82
N LEU A 11 -0.58 -3.25 -38.26
CA LEU A 11 -1.63 -2.96 -37.29
C LEU A 11 -0.95 -2.48 -36.00
N ALA A 12 -0.72 -1.17 -35.90
CA ALA A 12 -0.26 -0.54 -34.66
C ALA A 12 -1.36 -0.71 -33.61
N ALA A 13 -1.20 -1.69 -32.71
CA ALA A 13 -2.01 -1.81 -31.51
C ALA A 13 -1.73 -0.59 -30.63
N THR A 14 -2.55 0.44 -30.75
CA THR A 14 -2.55 1.57 -29.83
C THR A 14 -3.10 1.07 -28.50
N ALA A 15 -2.21 0.87 -27.53
CA ALA A 15 -2.61 0.65 -26.15
C ALA A 15 -3.26 1.95 -25.63
N LEU A 16 -4.60 2.00 -25.69
CA LEU A 16 -5.37 3.06 -25.06
C LEU A 16 -5.17 2.95 -23.55
N ALA A 17 -4.70 4.04 -22.92
CA ALA A 17 -4.70 4.13 -21.47
C ALA A 17 -6.15 4.07 -20.97
N ALA A 18 -6.46 3.09 -20.12
CA ALA A 18 -7.76 3.02 -19.47
C ALA A 18 -7.75 3.91 -18.22
N SER A 19 -8.92 4.35 -17.77
CA SER A 19 -9.07 5.01 -16.46
C SER A 19 -9.77 4.08 -15.48
N PHE A 20 -9.37 4.14 -14.22
CA PHE A 20 -10.05 3.48 -13.12
C PHE A 20 -10.20 4.50 -12.00
N ALA A 21 -11.40 4.88 -11.56
CA ALA A 21 -11.62 5.72 -10.38
C ALA A 21 -10.73 7.00 -10.28
N GLY A 22 -10.42 7.63 -11.43
CA GLY A 22 -9.51 8.78 -11.51
C GLY A 22 -8.01 8.44 -11.60
N PHE A 23 -7.64 7.17 -11.48
CA PHE A 23 -6.32 6.63 -11.79
C PHE A 23 -6.17 6.39 -13.30
N SER A 24 -4.96 6.60 -13.80
CA SER A 24 -4.57 6.21 -15.16
C SER A 24 -4.01 4.79 -15.15
N VAL A 25 -4.49 3.93 -16.05
CA VAL A 25 -4.08 2.53 -16.18
C VAL A 25 -3.44 2.33 -17.55
N LYS A 26 -2.17 1.91 -17.54
CA LYS A 26 -1.39 1.60 -18.74
C LYS A 26 -1.10 0.10 -18.80
N PRO A 27 -1.73 -0.64 -19.72
CA PRO A 27 -1.42 -2.05 -19.93
C PRO A 27 0.01 -2.27 -20.43
N THR A 28 0.65 -3.34 -19.98
CA THR A 28 1.92 -3.81 -20.56
C THR A 28 1.69 -4.63 -21.84
N GLY A 29 0.51 -5.22 -21.99
CA GLY A 29 0.15 -6.07 -23.12
C GLY A 29 -1.34 -6.00 -23.44
N GLU A 30 -1.92 -7.16 -23.76
CA GLU A 30 -3.34 -7.26 -24.08
C GLU A 30 -4.23 -6.86 -22.90
N GLN A 31 -5.42 -6.36 -23.22
CA GLN A 31 -6.48 -6.10 -22.27
C GLN A 31 -7.74 -6.86 -22.67
N LYS A 32 -8.48 -7.38 -21.69
CA LYS A 32 -9.74 -8.09 -21.89
C LYS A 32 -10.85 -7.34 -21.16
N LEU A 33 -11.70 -6.66 -21.91
CA LEU A 33 -12.91 -6.03 -21.41
C LEU A 33 -14.08 -6.98 -21.58
N ASP A 34 -14.75 -7.30 -20.49
CA ASP A 34 -16.09 -7.88 -20.51
C ASP A 34 -17.11 -6.74 -20.56
N ILE A 35 -17.73 -6.56 -21.72
CA ILE A 35 -18.73 -5.52 -21.97
C ILE A 35 -20.03 -5.72 -21.17
N THR A 36 -20.33 -6.93 -20.72
CA THR A 36 -21.53 -7.23 -19.95
C THR A 36 -21.35 -6.87 -18.49
N THR A 37 -20.18 -7.16 -17.92
CA THR A 37 -19.90 -6.91 -16.50
C THR A 37 -19.19 -5.58 -16.24
N GLY A 38 -18.56 -4.99 -17.26
CA GLY A 38 -17.69 -3.82 -17.17
C GLY A 38 -16.33 -4.11 -16.55
N VAL A 39 -15.98 -5.39 -16.37
CA VAL A 39 -14.69 -5.81 -15.78
C VAL A 39 -13.62 -5.82 -16.86
N THR A 40 -12.47 -5.22 -16.54
CA THR A 40 -11.27 -5.25 -17.39
C THR A 40 -10.18 -6.06 -16.71
N VAL A 41 -9.58 -7.00 -17.44
CA VAL A 41 -8.45 -7.82 -16.99
C VAL A 41 -7.23 -7.55 -17.86
N LEU A 42 -6.09 -7.29 -17.22
CA LEU A 42 -4.77 -7.15 -17.81
C LEU A 42 -3.92 -8.37 -17.39
N PRO A 43 -3.90 -9.46 -18.17
CA PRO A 43 -3.25 -10.70 -17.76
C PRO A 43 -1.73 -10.61 -17.70
N GLN A 44 -1.12 -9.73 -18.48
CA GLN A 44 0.31 -9.39 -18.42
C GLN A 44 0.60 -8.20 -17.47
N GLY A 45 -0.44 -7.71 -16.78
CA GLY A 45 -0.34 -6.61 -15.86
C GLY A 45 -0.16 -5.26 -16.54
N GLY A 46 0.42 -4.32 -15.82
CA GLY A 46 0.52 -2.93 -16.23
C GLY A 46 0.88 -2.01 -15.08
N THR A 47 0.75 -0.73 -15.37
CA THR A 47 1.02 0.36 -14.45
C THR A 47 -0.26 1.13 -14.13
N VAL A 48 -0.52 1.41 -12.86
CA VAL A 48 -1.65 2.22 -12.39
C VAL A 48 -1.09 3.46 -11.68
N GLN A 49 -1.48 4.64 -12.13
CA GLN A 49 -0.95 5.90 -11.64
C GLN A 49 -2.05 6.78 -11.05
N ASP A 50 -1.80 7.23 -9.84
CA ASP A 50 -2.54 8.30 -9.16
C ASP A 50 -1.74 9.59 -9.25
N ALA A 51 -2.03 10.41 -10.25
CA ALA A 51 -1.35 11.70 -10.40
C ALA A 51 -1.69 12.68 -9.27
N LYS A 52 -2.84 12.51 -8.60
CA LYS A 52 -3.26 13.40 -7.52
C LYS A 52 -2.49 13.13 -6.23
N ASN A 53 -2.24 11.86 -5.93
CA ASN A 53 -1.58 11.45 -4.69
C ASN A 53 -0.10 11.05 -4.88
N GLY A 54 0.41 11.11 -6.12
CA GLY A 54 1.80 10.77 -6.44
C GLY A 54 2.12 9.29 -6.19
N VAL A 55 1.18 8.40 -6.53
CA VAL A 55 1.33 6.96 -6.33
C VAL A 55 1.40 6.25 -7.68
N ASN A 56 2.36 5.34 -7.81
CA ASN A 56 2.52 4.50 -8.98
C ASN A 56 2.55 3.02 -8.56
N VAL A 57 1.72 2.19 -9.17
CA VAL A 57 1.61 0.76 -8.91
C VAL A 57 1.99 0.00 -10.18
N ASP A 58 3.03 -0.80 -10.10
CA ASP A 58 3.37 -1.79 -11.13
C ASP A 58 2.91 -3.17 -10.66
N ALA A 59 2.26 -3.95 -11.52
CA ALA A 59 1.81 -5.29 -11.17
C ALA A 59 1.85 -6.23 -12.37
N LYS A 60 2.03 -7.53 -12.09
CA LYS A 60 2.09 -8.58 -13.14
C LYS A 60 0.73 -9.06 -13.62
N TRP A 61 -0.32 -8.72 -12.89
CA TRP A 61 -1.69 -9.01 -13.25
C TRP A 61 -2.58 -7.96 -12.59
N ILE A 62 -3.55 -7.44 -13.33
CA ILE A 62 -4.51 -6.44 -12.84
C ILE A 62 -5.92 -6.85 -13.29
N GLU A 63 -6.89 -6.74 -12.41
CA GLU A 63 -8.32 -6.77 -12.73
C GLU A 63 -8.96 -5.55 -12.09
N PHE A 64 -9.78 -4.83 -12.84
CA PHE A 64 -10.51 -3.71 -12.27
C PHE A 64 -11.88 -3.56 -12.90
N LYS A 65 -12.78 -2.93 -12.14
CA LYS A 65 -14.06 -2.43 -12.62
C LYS A 65 -14.12 -0.96 -12.26
N ASP A 66 -14.28 -0.12 -13.28
CA ASP A 66 -14.22 1.34 -13.11
C ASP A 66 -15.23 1.82 -12.04
N GLY A 67 -14.75 2.72 -11.17
CA GLY A 67 -15.51 3.25 -10.04
C GLY A 67 -15.85 2.25 -8.92
N ASP A 68 -15.41 0.99 -8.99
CA ASP A 68 -15.78 -0.05 -8.02
C ASP A 68 -14.56 -0.64 -7.30
N TYR A 69 -13.70 -1.37 -8.02
CA TYR A 69 -12.56 -2.04 -7.41
C TYR A 69 -11.38 -2.24 -8.37
N LEU A 70 -10.20 -2.42 -7.77
CA LEU A 70 -8.99 -2.85 -8.45
C LEU A 70 -8.32 -3.97 -7.65
N LYS A 71 -7.89 -5.02 -8.35
CA LYS A 71 -7.10 -6.13 -7.81
C LYS A 71 -5.80 -6.20 -8.58
N ALA A 72 -4.70 -6.38 -7.86
CA ALA A 72 -3.39 -6.53 -8.46
C ALA A 72 -2.63 -7.68 -7.79
N LYS A 73 -1.84 -8.42 -8.59
CA LYS A 73 -0.96 -9.48 -8.09
C LYS A 73 0.49 -9.17 -8.41
N SER A 74 1.38 -9.56 -7.49
CA SER A 74 2.81 -9.22 -7.52
C SER A 74 2.99 -7.71 -7.74
N ALA A 75 2.37 -6.93 -6.86
CA ALA A 75 2.32 -5.48 -6.96
C ALA A 75 3.53 -4.82 -6.28
N SER A 76 4.06 -3.80 -6.93
CA SER A 76 5.07 -2.89 -6.43
C SER A 76 4.52 -1.48 -6.48
N LEU A 77 4.23 -0.89 -5.33
CA LEU A 77 3.85 0.51 -5.20
C LEU A 77 5.08 1.38 -4.94
N ARG A 78 5.10 2.56 -5.54
CA ARG A 78 6.08 3.62 -5.31
C ARG A 78 5.35 4.94 -5.09
N THR A 79 5.81 5.72 -4.13
CA THR A 79 5.32 7.08 -3.89
C THR A 79 6.36 8.09 -4.37
N GLU A 80 5.91 9.28 -4.75
CA GLU A 80 6.80 10.39 -5.13
C GLU A 80 7.76 10.79 -4.00
N GLN A 81 7.36 10.61 -2.74
CA GLN A 81 8.24 10.85 -1.58
C GLN A 81 9.30 9.76 -1.36
N GLY A 82 9.44 8.81 -2.30
CA GLY A 82 10.46 7.76 -2.25
C GLY A 82 10.10 6.53 -1.41
N GLY A 83 8.83 6.37 -1.04
CA GLY A 83 8.33 5.15 -0.41
C GLY A 83 8.17 4.03 -1.44
N SER A 84 8.48 2.80 -1.06
CA SER A 84 8.25 1.60 -1.88
C SER A 84 7.64 0.49 -1.04
N LEU A 85 6.58 -0.12 -1.56
CA LEU A 85 5.88 -1.27 -0.98
C LEU A 85 5.80 -2.39 -2.02
N SER A 86 6.19 -3.61 -1.65
CA SER A 86 5.90 -4.81 -2.43
C SER A 86 4.87 -5.69 -1.71
N ALA A 87 3.96 -6.29 -2.49
CA ALA A 87 2.90 -7.16 -2.00
C ALA A 87 2.58 -8.26 -3.02
N ALA A 88 2.24 -9.46 -2.54
CA ALA A 88 1.78 -10.52 -3.44
C ALA A 88 0.38 -10.23 -3.99
N GLN A 89 -0.48 -9.63 -3.19
CA GLN A 89 -1.85 -9.27 -3.57
C GLN A 89 -2.21 -7.89 -3.01
N VAL A 90 -2.92 -7.10 -3.82
CA VAL A 90 -3.51 -5.82 -3.45
C VAL A 90 -4.96 -5.81 -3.94
N ASP A 91 -5.87 -5.48 -3.05
CA ASP A 91 -7.30 -5.27 -3.34
C ASP A 91 -7.68 -3.87 -2.89
N TYR A 92 -8.16 -3.04 -3.81
CA TYR A 92 -8.62 -1.68 -3.56
C TYR A 92 -10.09 -1.55 -3.89
N ASN A 93 -10.86 -0.99 -2.96
CA ASN A 93 -12.27 -0.66 -3.15
C ASN A 93 -12.39 0.87 -3.33
N ALA A 94 -12.76 1.30 -4.54
CA ALA A 94 -12.82 2.70 -4.91
C ALA A 94 -13.89 3.49 -4.13
N LYS A 95 -15.00 2.84 -3.77
CA LYS A 95 -16.12 3.48 -3.07
C LYS A 95 -15.79 3.80 -1.61
N SER A 96 -15.14 2.87 -0.92
CA SER A 96 -14.76 3.03 0.49
C SER A 96 -13.37 3.62 0.70
N GLY A 97 -12.51 3.61 -0.33
CA GLY A 97 -11.10 3.99 -0.19
C GLY A 97 -10.30 2.98 0.64
N LEU A 98 -10.78 1.74 0.78
CA LEU A 98 -10.11 0.68 1.52
C LEU A 98 -9.14 -0.08 0.60
N LEU A 99 -7.86 -0.11 0.97
CA LEU A 99 -6.81 -0.90 0.33
C LEU A 99 -6.38 -2.02 1.28
N ASN A 100 -6.39 -3.26 0.81
CA ASN A 100 -5.85 -4.42 1.50
C ASN A 100 -4.66 -4.95 0.72
N ALA A 101 -3.52 -5.08 1.37
CA ALA A 101 -2.32 -5.66 0.78
C ALA A 101 -1.86 -6.85 1.62
N SER A 102 -1.39 -7.92 1.00
CA SER A 102 -0.97 -9.14 1.70
C SER A 102 0.06 -9.97 0.95
N GLY A 103 0.61 -10.96 1.65
CA GLY A 103 1.55 -11.95 1.12
C GLY A 103 3.00 -11.51 1.23
N ASN A 104 3.47 -11.39 2.48
CA ASN A 104 4.83 -10.98 2.85
C ASN A 104 5.20 -9.61 2.31
N LEU A 105 4.57 -8.59 2.91
CA LEU A 105 4.79 -7.21 2.53
C LEU A 105 6.21 -6.78 2.89
N GLN A 106 6.81 -5.99 2.02
CA GLN A 106 8.04 -5.28 2.33
C GLN A 106 7.89 -3.80 1.98
N TYR A 107 8.17 -2.95 2.95
CA TYR A 107 8.06 -1.50 2.82
C TYR A 107 9.37 -0.80 3.19
N THR A 108 9.68 0.27 2.50
CA THR A 108 10.79 1.17 2.85
C THR A 108 10.49 2.59 2.39
N ASP A 109 10.80 3.57 3.22
CA ASP A 109 10.86 5.00 2.84
C ASP A 109 12.10 5.66 3.47
N ALA A 110 12.11 6.99 3.55
CA ALA A 110 13.17 7.75 4.20
C ALA A 110 13.25 7.51 5.73
N ARG A 111 12.14 7.16 6.38
CA ARG A 111 11.97 7.08 7.85
C ARG A 111 11.97 5.65 8.38
N LEU A 112 11.56 4.69 7.55
CA LEU A 112 11.40 3.27 7.87
C LEU A 112 12.20 2.44 6.87
N LYS A 113 13.15 1.65 7.36
CA LYS A 113 13.91 0.69 6.53
C LYS A 113 13.47 -0.74 6.77
N ASN A 114 13.32 -1.48 5.68
CA ASN A 114 13.06 -2.92 5.64
C ASN A 114 11.87 -3.34 6.52
N LEU A 115 10.81 -2.54 6.52
CA LEU A 115 9.61 -2.92 7.24
C LEU A 115 8.99 -4.14 6.56
N THR A 116 8.60 -5.14 7.35
CA THR A 116 7.93 -6.35 6.90
C THR A 116 6.67 -6.58 7.72
N ALA A 117 5.64 -7.12 7.07
CA ALA A 117 4.37 -7.49 7.70
C ALA A 117 3.66 -8.57 6.88
N LYS A 118 2.70 -9.28 7.47
CA LYS A 118 1.90 -10.27 6.74
C LYS A 118 0.82 -9.59 5.89
N SER A 119 0.19 -8.56 6.45
CA SER A 119 -0.89 -7.79 5.84
C SER A 119 -0.82 -6.31 6.22
N VAL A 120 -1.32 -5.46 5.33
CA VAL A 120 -1.57 -4.03 5.57
C VAL A 120 -2.98 -3.70 5.11
N VAL A 121 -3.71 -2.97 5.93
CA VAL A 121 -4.97 -2.31 5.56
C VAL A 121 -4.73 -0.82 5.55
N MET A 122 -5.16 -0.11 4.51
CA MET A 122 -5.10 1.34 4.44
C MET A 122 -6.50 1.90 4.17
N GLU A 123 -6.92 2.83 5.03
CA GLU A 123 -8.16 3.59 4.90
C GLU A 123 -7.79 5.00 4.46
N THR A 124 -7.82 5.23 3.15
CA THR A 124 -7.34 6.49 2.56
C THR A 124 -8.12 7.70 3.05
N GLN A 125 -9.44 7.55 3.23
CA GLN A 125 -10.33 8.62 3.73
C GLN A 125 -10.02 9.01 5.18
N ARG A 126 -9.62 8.06 6.02
CA ARG A 126 -9.26 8.30 7.43
C ARG A 126 -7.77 8.54 7.62
N GLN A 127 -6.98 8.43 6.55
CA GLN A 127 -5.52 8.56 6.57
C GLN A 127 -4.87 7.60 7.57
N LEU A 128 -5.39 6.36 7.63
CA LEU A 128 -4.90 5.30 8.51
C LEU A 128 -4.27 4.17 7.70
N ALA A 129 -3.17 3.63 8.19
CA ALA A 129 -2.59 2.37 7.74
C ALA A 129 -2.37 1.44 8.93
N VAL A 130 -2.71 0.16 8.78
CA VAL A 130 -2.62 -0.85 9.83
C VAL A 130 -1.84 -2.04 9.28
N ALA A 131 -0.62 -2.21 9.77
CA ALA A 131 0.21 -3.37 9.46
C ALA A 131 0.04 -4.43 10.56
N SER A 132 -0.07 -5.71 10.21
CA SER A 132 -0.30 -6.79 11.17
C SER A 132 0.35 -8.11 10.75
N GLY A 133 0.39 -9.05 11.71
CA GLY A 133 0.95 -10.39 11.54
C GLY A 133 2.46 -10.44 11.75
N GLY A 134 2.94 -9.73 12.78
CA GLY A 134 4.36 -9.70 13.15
C GLY A 134 5.13 -8.65 12.37
N VAL A 135 4.80 -7.38 12.61
CA VAL A 135 5.47 -6.24 11.97
C VAL A 135 6.90 -6.13 12.49
N ARG A 136 7.86 -5.97 11.58
CA ARG A 136 9.28 -5.80 11.92
C ARG A 136 9.91 -4.73 11.05
N GLY A 137 10.86 -3.97 11.56
CA GLY A 137 11.65 -2.99 10.80
C GLY A 137 13.05 -2.85 11.41
N THR A 138 14.01 -2.40 10.59
CA THR A 138 15.43 -2.37 10.99
C THR A 138 15.92 -0.99 11.36
N GLN A 139 15.29 0.07 10.85
CA GLN A 139 15.62 1.45 11.21
C GLN A 139 14.35 2.32 11.14
N PRO A 140 13.83 2.81 12.28
CA PRO A 140 14.19 2.39 13.63
C PRO A 140 13.99 0.88 13.82
N GLY A 141 14.72 0.29 14.76
CA GLY A 141 14.52 -1.11 15.12
C GLY A 141 13.13 -1.25 15.73
N LEU A 142 12.24 -1.99 15.10
CA LEU A 142 10.89 -2.17 15.59
C LEU A 142 10.40 -3.59 15.41
N GLN A 143 9.63 -4.07 16.37
CA GLN A 143 8.82 -5.27 16.29
C GLN A 143 7.49 -4.98 16.98
N ALA A 144 6.37 -5.41 16.42
CA ALA A 144 5.06 -5.37 17.07
C ALA A 144 4.12 -6.40 16.45
N ASP A 145 3.08 -6.82 17.17
CA ASP A 145 2.03 -7.67 16.59
C ASP A 145 1.21 -6.89 15.55
N THR A 146 0.87 -5.65 15.91
CA THR A 146 0.16 -4.68 15.07
C THR A 146 0.81 -3.30 15.16
N VAL A 147 0.89 -2.60 14.02
CA VAL A 147 1.27 -1.19 13.95
C VAL A 147 0.17 -0.40 13.25
N VAL A 148 -0.41 0.56 13.95
CA VAL A 148 -1.33 1.55 13.36
C VAL A 148 -0.54 2.82 13.08
N VAL A 149 -0.65 3.37 11.88
CA VAL A 149 -0.08 4.65 11.48
C VAL A 149 -1.24 5.58 11.12
N ASP A 150 -1.31 6.71 11.81
CA ASP A 150 -2.30 7.76 11.63
C ASP A 150 -1.59 9.00 11.09
N TYR A 151 -1.68 9.16 9.77
CA TYR A 151 -1.03 10.27 9.07
C TYR A 151 -1.73 11.60 9.36
N GLY A 152 -3.04 11.59 9.63
CA GLY A 152 -3.80 12.80 9.96
C GLY A 152 -3.36 13.41 11.30
N ASN A 153 -2.95 12.58 12.26
CA ASN A 153 -2.50 13.01 13.59
C ASN A 153 -0.99 12.90 13.81
N ASN A 154 -0.21 12.60 12.75
CA ASN A 154 1.24 12.41 12.80
C ASN A 154 1.73 11.46 13.90
N ARG A 155 1.04 10.33 14.07
CA ARG A 155 1.34 9.36 15.13
C ARG A 155 1.21 7.91 14.68
N ALA A 156 1.94 7.03 15.33
CA ALA A 156 1.83 5.59 15.18
C ALA A 156 1.65 4.92 16.54
N LEU A 157 0.94 3.80 16.56
CA LEU A 157 0.74 2.96 17.73
C LEU A 157 1.31 1.58 17.44
N LEU A 158 2.34 1.17 18.18
CA LEU A 158 2.74 -0.23 18.25
C LEU A 158 1.89 -0.89 19.33
N TYR A 159 1.25 -2.01 19.01
CA TYR A 159 0.34 -2.71 19.91
C TYR A 159 0.69 -4.20 20.00
N GLY A 160 0.41 -4.79 21.16
CA GLY A 160 0.76 -6.17 21.50
C GLY A 160 2.20 -6.29 21.97
N ASN A 161 2.83 -7.41 21.66
CA ASN A 161 4.22 -7.66 21.99
C ASN A 161 5.13 -6.78 21.12
N TYR A 162 5.68 -5.72 21.69
CA TYR A 162 6.48 -4.76 20.95
C TYR A 162 7.92 -4.62 21.46
N ARG A 163 8.81 -4.29 20.53
CA ARG A 163 10.16 -3.80 20.79
C ARG A 163 10.40 -2.57 19.92
N TRP A 164 11.04 -1.56 20.49
CA TRP A 164 11.40 -0.33 19.82
C TRP A 164 12.83 0.05 20.18
N GLU A 165 13.63 0.38 19.17
CA GLU A 165 14.99 0.87 19.29
C GLU A 165 15.22 2.02 18.31
N ASN A 166 15.56 3.19 18.86
CA ASN A 166 15.97 4.34 18.07
C ASN A 166 17.09 5.09 18.80
N GLY A 167 18.31 5.05 18.24
CA GLY A 167 19.50 5.58 18.90
C GLY A 167 19.75 4.89 20.24
N LYS A 168 19.75 5.66 21.34
CA LYS A 168 19.94 5.13 22.71
C LYS A 168 18.63 4.66 23.36
N THR A 169 17.48 5.01 22.77
CA THR A 169 16.16 4.71 23.34
C THR A 169 15.78 3.29 23.01
N ARG A 170 15.50 2.48 24.05
CA ARG A 170 14.99 1.11 23.93
C ARG A 170 13.76 0.95 24.79
N LEU A 171 12.65 0.53 24.19
CA LEU A 171 11.37 0.31 24.87
C LEU A 171 10.81 -1.05 24.47
N ARG A 172 10.11 -1.71 25.39
CA ARG A 172 9.44 -2.99 25.13
C ARG A 172 8.11 -3.09 25.88
N GLY A 173 7.22 -3.91 25.35
CA GLY A 173 6.00 -4.34 26.00
C GLY A 173 5.79 -5.82 25.73
N ASP A 174 5.56 -6.59 26.80
CA ASP A 174 5.59 -8.06 26.77
C ASP A 174 4.19 -8.65 27.07
N LYS A 175 3.14 -7.82 26.97
CA LYS A 175 1.73 -8.20 27.15
C LYS A 175 0.97 -7.94 25.86
N ASP A 176 -0.08 -8.72 25.62
CA ASP A 176 -0.95 -8.62 24.44
C ASP A 176 -1.67 -7.26 24.30
N ASN A 177 -1.77 -6.50 25.38
CA ASN A 177 -2.34 -5.15 25.38
C ASN A 177 -1.31 -4.04 25.62
N SER A 178 -0.01 -4.34 25.51
CA SER A 178 1.03 -3.33 25.62
C SER A 178 0.92 -2.38 24.43
N ALA A 179 1.18 -1.10 24.67
CA ALA A 179 1.06 -0.09 23.65
C ALA A 179 2.20 0.92 23.76
N LEU A 180 2.75 1.31 22.60
CA LEU A 180 3.71 2.40 22.47
C LEU A 180 3.18 3.41 21.46
N LEU A 181 2.97 4.63 21.92
CA LEU A 181 2.65 5.75 21.06
C LEU A 181 3.94 6.39 20.56
N VAL A 182 4.03 6.59 19.25
CA VAL A 182 5.13 7.27 18.56
C VAL A 182 4.55 8.48 17.84
N SER A 183 5.00 9.68 18.17
CA SER A 183 4.69 10.91 17.43
C SER A 183 5.83 11.21 16.47
N PHE A 184 5.50 11.40 15.20
CA PHE A 184 6.42 11.69 14.11
C PHE A 184 6.18 13.06 13.46
N ALA A 185 5.53 13.98 14.19
CA ALA A 185 5.34 15.36 13.74
C ALA A 185 6.66 16.08 13.40
N ASP A 186 7.76 15.72 14.06
CA ASP A 186 9.12 16.07 13.67
C ASP A 186 9.84 14.79 13.21
N PRO A 187 10.22 14.68 11.91
CA PRO A 187 10.90 13.49 11.39
C PRO A 187 12.31 13.31 11.97
N ASN A 188 12.94 14.37 12.49
CA ASN A 188 14.26 14.30 13.10
C ASN A 188 14.21 13.99 14.60
N ASN A 189 13.03 14.08 15.21
CA ASN A 189 12.84 13.91 16.65
C ASN A 189 11.54 13.16 16.97
N LEU A 190 11.59 11.84 16.80
CA LEU A 190 10.48 10.97 17.15
C LEU A 190 10.25 10.98 18.68
N LYS A 191 9.05 11.36 19.10
CA LYS A 191 8.65 11.30 20.52
C LYS A 191 7.93 9.99 20.79
N VAL A 192 8.33 9.29 21.86
CA VAL A 192 7.76 7.98 22.22
C VAL A 192 7.21 7.99 23.64
N SER A 193 6.08 7.32 23.87
CA SER A 193 5.44 7.22 25.19
C SER A 193 4.76 5.86 25.37
N THR A 194 5.05 5.21 26.50
CA THR A 194 4.33 4.02 26.97
C THR A 194 3.04 4.36 27.73
N LYS A 195 2.85 5.65 28.08
CA LYS A 195 1.60 6.17 28.61
C LYS A 195 0.73 6.59 27.44
N VAL A 196 -0.04 5.64 26.91
CA VAL A 196 -0.95 5.87 25.78
C VAL A 196 -2.30 6.36 26.33
N PRO A 197 -2.80 7.53 25.89
CA PRO A 197 -4.11 8.02 26.30
C PRO A 197 -5.27 7.08 25.90
N ALA A 198 -6.31 7.00 26.73
CA ALA A 198 -7.41 6.07 26.51
C ALA A 198 -8.25 6.39 25.25
N ASP A 199 -8.36 7.66 24.89
CA ASP A 199 -9.01 8.13 23.65
C ASP A 199 -8.27 7.64 22.40
N VAL A 200 -6.93 7.59 22.46
CA VAL A 200 -6.09 7.05 21.37
C VAL A 200 -6.34 5.55 21.19
N LEU A 201 -6.34 4.79 22.28
CA LEU A 201 -6.64 3.35 22.23
C LEU A 201 -8.05 3.10 21.71
N LYS A 202 -9.03 3.88 22.17
CA LYS A 202 -10.42 3.79 21.72
C LYS A 202 -10.56 4.12 20.23
N ALA A 203 -9.82 5.10 19.71
CA ALA A 203 -9.86 5.47 18.30
C ALA A 203 -9.42 4.34 17.36
N TYR A 204 -8.57 3.43 17.85
CA TYR A 204 -8.01 2.33 17.07
C TYR A 204 -8.55 0.95 17.44
N SER A 205 -9.50 0.85 18.37
CA SER A 205 -9.93 -0.43 18.96
C SER A 205 -10.38 -1.48 17.94
N ALA A 206 -10.86 -1.07 16.77
CA ALA A 206 -11.23 -1.98 15.68
C ALA A 206 -10.04 -2.79 15.12
N TYR A 207 -8.81 -2.31 15.32
CA TYR A 207 -7.58 -2.88 14.77
C TYR A 207 -6.67 -3.51 15.83
N LEU A 208 -6.93 -3.25 17.12
CA LEU A 208 -6.12 -3.74 18.22
C LEU A 208 -6.58 -5.17 18.56
N LYS A 209 -5.96 -6.15 17.91
CA LYS A 209 -6.21 -7.59 18.10
C LYS A 209 -4.95 -8.28 18.58
#